data_AF-A0A945ZVM4-F1
#
_entry.id   AF-A0A945ZVM4-F1
#
_cell.length_a   1.000
_cell.length_b   1.000
_cell.length_c   1.000
_cell.angle_alpha   90.00
_cell.angle_beta   90.00
_cell.angle_gamma   90.00
#
_symmetry.space_group_name_H-M   'P 1'
#
loop_
_entity.id
_entity.type
_entity.pdbx_description
1 polymer ?
#
loop_
_entity_poly.entity_id
_entity_poly.type
_entity_poly.pdbx_seq_one_letter_code
_entity_poly.pdbx_strand_id
1 'polypeptide(L)' 'MLKNSFSKSEFEAGIDEAGRGSIAGPVTASAVILPKDFNSKYLNDSKKLSEKKRLELKTIIENESIDYA' A
#
# COMPACT_ATOMS: atom_id res chain seq x y z
N MET A 1 6.13 9.49 -12.13
CA MET A 1 6.44 8.85 -10.84
C MET A 1 5.55 9.51 -9.81
N LEU A 2 4.80 8.74 -9.01
CA LEU A 2 3.97 9.31 -7.95
C LEU A 2 4.85 9.96 -6.89
N LYS A 3 4.35 10.99 -6.21
CA LYS A 3 5.05 11.61 -5.08
C LYS A 3 4.95 10.67 -3.88
N ASN A 4 6.04 10.50 -3.14
CA ASN A 4 6.06 9.69 -1.91
C ASN A 4 5.30 10.33 -0.74
N SER A 5 5.15 11.66 -0.74
CA SER A 5 4.32 12.37 0.23
C SER A 5 3.78 13.68 -0.36
N PHE A 6 2.65 14.14 0.17
CA PHE A 6 2.00 15.41 -0.21
C PHE A 6 2.00 16.44 0.92
N SER A 7 2.03 16.00 2.17
CA SER A 7 2.01 16.83 3.38
C SER A 7 3.43 17.21 3.83
N LYS A 8 3.50 18.22 4.70
CA LYS A 8 4.74 18.62 5.41
C LYS A 8 4.88 17.92 6.76
N SER A 9 3.97 17.02 7.09
CA SER A 9 3.97 16.29 8.36
C SER A 9 5.16 15.33 8.43
N GLU A 10 5.53 14.94 9.65
CA GLU A 10 6.57 13.93 9.85
C GLU A 10 6.14 12.57 9.28
N PHE A 11 4.87 12.22 9.47
CA PHE A 11 4.25 11.00 8.97
C PHE A 11 3.07 11.30 8.04
N GLU A 12 2.94 10.50 6.99
CA GLU A 12 1.81 10.50 6.06
C GLU A 12 1.39 9.05 5.80
N ALA A 13 0.12 8.74 6.03
CA ALA A 13 -0.44 7.43 5.75
C ALA A 13 -1.09 7.42 4.37
N GLY A 14 -0.69 6.47 3.53
CA GLY A 14 -1.43 6.09 2.33
C GLY A 14 -2.55 5.13 2.71
N ILE A 15 -3.76 5.38 2.23
CA ILE A 15 -4.95 4.54 2.49
C ILE A 15 -5.56 4.05 1.19
N ASP A 16 -6.07 2.82 1.19
CA ASP A 16 -6.84 2.24 0.07
C ASP A 16 -7.80 1.18 0.58
N GLU A 17 -8.83 0.87 -0.22
CA GLU A 17 -9.81 -0.16 0.10
C GLU A 17 -10.04 -1.16 -1.05
N ALA A 18 -10.36 -2.40 -0.67
CA ALA A 18 -10.73 -3.46 -1.59
C ALA A 18 -12.11 -4.03 -1.23
N GLY A 19 -12.89 -4.39 -2.26
CA GLY A 19 -14.23 -4.97 -2.10
C GLY A 19 -15.37 -3.95 -2.09
N ARG A 20 -15.09 -2.65 -2.21
CA ARG A 20 -16.14 -1.62 -2.36
C ARG A 20 -16.94 -1.86 -3.63
N GLY A 21 -18.26 -2.08 -3.49
CA GLY A 21 -19.18 -2.29 -4.61
C GLY A 21 -19.42 -3.76 -4.99
N SER A 22 -18.80 -4.71 -4.29
CA SER A 22 -19.12 -6.12 -4.42
C SER A 22 -20.51 -6.43 -3.87
N ILE A 23 -21.23 -7.37 -4.50
CA ILE A 23 -22.57 -7.83 -4.05
C ILE A 23 -22.46 -8.65 -2.75
N ALA A 24 -21.33 -9.33 -2.55
CA ALA A 24 -21.06 -10.14 -1.38
C ALA A 24 -19.56 -10.09 -1.01
N GLY A 25 -19.26 -10.42 0.24
CA GLY A 25 -17.91 -10.34 0.81
C GLY A 25 -17.67 -9.06 1.62
N PRO A 26 -16.67 -9.05 2.50
CA PRO A 26 -16.34 -7.88 3.29
C PRO A 26 -15.67 -6.79 2.44
N VAL A 27 -15.74 -5.56 2.92
CA VAL A 27 -14.84 -4.48 2.48
C VAL A 27 -13.68 -4.44 3.45
N THR A 28 -12.46 -4.41 2.91
CA THR A 28 -11.23 -4.29 3.70
C THR A 28 -10.55 -3.00 3.30
N ALA A 29 -10.14 -2.21 4.30
CA ALA A 29 -9.30 -1.02 4.11
C ALA A 29 -7.95 -1.25 4.81
N SER A 30 -6.92 -0.59 4.31
CA SER A 30 -5.59 -0.61 4.91
C SER A 30 -4.97 0.78 4.93
N ALA A 31 -4.12 1.03 5.92
CA ALA A 31 -3.29 2.22 6.03
C ALA A 31 -1.81 1.83 6.15
N VAL A 32 -0.93 2.53 5.42
CA VAL A 32 0.52 2.28 5.47
C VAL A 32 1.27 3.61 5.56
N ILE A 33 2.20 3.71 6.51
CA ILE A 33 3.14 4.83 6.62
C ILE A 33 4.51 4.34 6.13
N LEU A 34 4.97 4.90 5.00
CA LEU A 34 6.25 4.54 4.40
C LEU A 34 7.36 5.54 4.77
N PRO A 35 8.62 5.09 4.89
CA PRO A 35 9.77 5.98 4.97
C PRO A 35 9.85 6.93 3.76
N LYS A 36 10.39 8.14 3.95
CA LYS A 36 10.45 9.17 2.90
C LYS A 36 11.27 8.74 1.68
N ASP A 37 12.27 7.88 1.90
CA ASP A 37 13.19 7.32 0.92
C ASP A 37 12.74 5.96 0.37
N PHE A 38 11.58 5.45 0.80
CA PHE A 38 11.02 4.20 0.27
C PHE A 38 10.81 4.32 -1.25
N ASN A 39 11.31 3.33 -1.97
CA ASN A 39 11.16 3.26 -3.42
C ASN A 39 10.97 1.81 -3.84
N SER A 40 9.87 1.54 -4.55
CA SER A 40 9.59 0.22 -5.10
C SER A 40 9.18 0.34 -6.56
N LYS A 41 9.89 -0.40 -7.43
CA LYS A 41 9.58 -0.48 -8.85
C LYS A 41 8.24 -1.18 -9.12
N TYR A 42 7.77 -1.99 -8.17
CA TYR A 42 6.63 -2.89 -8.33
C TYR A 42 5.33 -2.33 -7.75
N LEU A 43 5.39 -1.35 -6.85
CA LEU A 43 4.21 -0.79 -6.18
C LEU A 43 3.27 -0.06 -7.15
N ASN A 44 3.80 0.51 -8.24
CA ASN A 44 3.05 1.39 -9.14
C ASN A 44 2.03 0.70 -10.07
N ASP A 45 2.11 -0.62 -10.29
CA ASP A 45 1.16 -1.34 -11.17
C ASP A 45 0.77 -2.71 -10.57
N SER A 46 0.28 -2.68 -9.34
CA SER A 46 -0.16 -3.87 -8.60
C SER A 46 -1.33 -4.61 -9.28
N LYS A 47 -2.06 -3.94 -10.17
CA LYS A 47 -3.21 -4.48 -10.91
C LYS A 47 -2.82 -5.60 -11.87
N LYS A 48 -1.59 -5.59 -12.40
CA LYS A 48 -1.07 -6.66 -13.28
C LYS A 48 -0.35 -7.79 -12.54
N LEU A 49 -0.24 -7.71 -11.21
CA LEU A 49 0.47 -8.71 -10.42
C LEU A 49 -0.39 -9.94 -10.16
N SER A 50 0.26 -11.10 -10.12
CA SER A 50 -0.34 -12.33 -9.60
C SER A 50 -0.52 -12.24 -8.08
N GLU A 51 -1.44 -13.03 -7.54
CA GLU A 51 -1.67 -13.12 -6.09
C GLU A 51 -0.39 -13.39 -5.31
N LYS A 52 0.42 -14.36 -5.77
CA LYS A 52 1.72 -14.67 -5.16
C LYS A 52 2.64 -13.44 -5.08
N LYS A 53 2.76 -12.66 -6.16
CA LYS A 53 3.58 -11.44 -6.16
C LYS A 53 3.01 -10.36 -5.24
N ARG A 54 1.68 -10.28 -5.09
CA ARG A 54 1.07 -9.35 -4.11
C ARG A 54 1.37 -9.75 -2.68
N LEU A 55 1.36 -11.04 -2.36
CA LEU A 55 1.75 -11.55 -1.04
C LEU A 55 3.23 -11.27 -0.74
N GLU A 56 4.11 -11.47 -1.72
CA GLU A 56 5.54 -11.11 -1.58
C GLU A 56 5.72 -9.61 -1.35
N LEU A 57 5.03 -8.75 -2.11
CA LEU A 57 5.06 -7.30 -1.89
C LEU A 57 4.48 -6.89 -0.55
N LYS A 58 3.41 -7.56 -0.09
CA LYS A 58 2.83 -7.31 1.23
C LYS A 58 3.89 -7.50 2.32
N THR A 59 4.61 -8.63 2.31
CA THR A 59 5.68 -8.87 3.29
C THR A 59 6.78 -7.82 3.23
N ILE A 60 7.15 -7.36 2.03
CA ILE A 60 8.13 -6.28 1.88
C ILE A 60 7.61 -4.98 2.50
N ILE A 61 6.36 -4.60 2.22
CA ILE A 61 5.74 -3.38 2.76
C ILE A 61 5.66 -3.47 4.29
N GLU A 62 5.18 -4.58 4.84
CA GLU A 62 5.06 -4.77 6.30
C GLU A 62 6.42 -4.66 7.00
N ASN A 63 7.50 -5.14 6.38
CA ASN A 63 8.86 -5.08 6.94
C ASN A 63 9.53 -3.70 6.78
N GLU A 64 9.23 -2.97 5.71
CA GLU A 64 9.88 -1.69 5.40
C GLU A 64 9.06 -0.46 5.83
N SER A 65 7.78 -0.64 6.15
CA SER A 65 6.93 0.43 6.66
C SER A 65 7.32 0.86 8.07
N ILE A 66 7.01 2.12 8.39
CA ILE A 66 7.10 2.63 9.76
C ILE A 66 5.96 2.03 10.60
N ASP A 67 4.76 1.98 10.03
CA ASP A 67 3.59 1.36 10.63
C ASP A 67 2.55 0.99 9.55
N TYR A 68 1.69 0.02 9.86
CA TYR A 68 0.59 -0.41 9.00
C TYR A 68 -0.59 -0.99 9.81
N ALA A 69 -1.79 -0.87 9.25
CA ALA A 69 -3.03 -1.45 9.82
C ALA A 69 -3.98 -1.92 8.72
#